data_AF-A0A9W7LUA4-F1
#
_entry.id   AF-A0A9W7LUA4-F1
#
_cell.length_a   1.000
_cell.length_b   1.000
_cell.length_c   1.000
_cell.angle_alpha   90.00
_cell.angle_beta   90.00
_cell.angle_gamma   90.00
#
_symmetry.space_group_name_H-M   'P 1'
#
loop_
_entity.id
_entity.type
_entity.pdbx_description
1 polymer ?
#
loop_
_entity_poly.entity_id
_entity_poly.type
_entity_poly.pdbx_seq_one_letter_code
_entity_poly.pdbx_strand_id
1 'polypeptide(L)'
;MDLTICLTLCLLLVSSLYLALTRKCSKNLPPGSLGFPLIGQSLGFLHAMRTNKAEQWLQERSRKYGPVSKLSLLGSPAVFIHGHSANKFIFTCDANVLGNQQPAPFRKICGERNFMELTGDDHKRVRGAIVSFLKPEMLKQYVGKMDEEVRDYLEMYWHGAQKVMVMPLMKTLTFNIMSSLLFGI
;
A
#
# COMPACT_ATOMS: atom_id res chain seq x y z
N MET A 1 -10.71 26.14 -35.74
CA MET A 1 -10.54 26.18 -34.27
C MET A 1 -9.78 24.95 -33.88
N ASP A 2 -8.52 25.14 -33.53
CA ASP A 2 -7.57 24.04 -33.41
C ASP A 2 -7.90 23.17 -32.20
N LEU A 3 -7.89 21.85 -32.39
CA LEU A 3 -8.15 20.86 -31.34
C LEU A 3 -7.33 21.13 -30.07
N THR A 4 -6.13 21.69 -30.23
CA THR A 4 -5.25 22.15 -29.16
C THR A 4 -5.86 23.27 -28.31
N ILE A 5 -6.51 24.26 -28.93
CA ILE A 5 -7.19 25.36 -28.24
C ILE A 5 -8.39 24.84 -27.44
N CYS A 6 -9.16 23.91 -28.02
CA CYS A 6 -10.27 23.27 -27.31
C CYS A 6 -9.76 22.45 -26.10
N LEU A 7 -8.69 21.68 -26.27
CA LEU A 7 -8.09 20.89 -25.18
C LEU A 7 -7.54 21.78 -24.06
N THR A 8 -6.88 22.89 -24.39
CA THR A 8 -6.34 23.81 -23.37
C THR A 8 -7.46 24.53 -22.61
N LEU A 9 -8.51 24.99 -23.30
CA LEU A 9 -9.71 25.58 -22.67
C LEU A 9 -10.41 24.57 -21.74
N CYS A 10 -10.58 23.33 -22.18
CA CYS A 10 -11.15 22.26 -21.34
C CYS A 10 -10.30 22.01 -20.08
N LEU A 11 -8.97 21.93 -20.21
CA LEU A 11 -8.07 21.75 -19.07
C LEU A 11 -8.13 22.92 -18.08
N LEU A 12 -8.20 24.15 -18.58
CA LEU A 12 -8.33 25.36 -17.75
C LEU A 12 -9.69 25.42 -17.04
N LEU A 13 -10.77 25.05 -17.72
CA LEU A 13 -12.12 24.97 -17.12
C LEU A 13 -12.18 23.88 -16.05
N VAL A 14 -11.65 22.69 -16.31
CA VAL A 14 -11.60 21.59 -15.33
C VAL A 14 -10.73 21.97 -14.14
N SER A 15 -9.58 22.61 -14.37
CA SER A 15 -8.69 23.09 -13.30
C SER A 15 -9.34 24.17 -12.45
N SER A 16 -9.97 25.17 -13.06
CA SER A 16 -10.64 26.27 -12.36
C SER A 16 -11.87 25.80 -11.60
N LEU A 17 -12.67 24.90 -12.16
CA LEU A 17 -13.79 24.26 -11.48
C LEU A 17 -13.30 23.41 -10.30
N TYR A 18 -12.23 22.63 -10.48
CA TYR A 18 -11.62 21.87 -9.39
C TYR A 18 -11.09 22.77 -8.28
N LEU A 19 -10.41 23.88 -8.62
CA LEU A 19 -9.94 24.88 -7.66
C LEU A 19 -11.12 25.54 -6.92
N ALA A 20 -12.22 25.85 -7.61
CA ALA A 20 -13.41 26.40 -7.00
C ALA A 20 -14.08 25.40 -6.03
N LEU A 21 -14.13 24.11 -6.40
CA LEU A 21 -14.69 23.04 -5.57
C LEU A 21 -13.80 22.72 -4.35
N THR A 22 -12.47 22.82 -4.51
CA THR A 22 -11.51 22.58 -3.43
C THR A 22 -11.22 23.80 -2.55
N ARG A 23 -11.68 24.99 -2.96
CA ARG A 23 -11.54 26.26 -2.21
C ARG A 23 -12.34 26.33 -0.91
N LYS A 24 -13.22 25.35 -0.61
CA LYS A 24 -13.75 25.16 0.75
C LYS A 24 -12.67 24.59 1.67
N CYS A 25 -11.65 25.39 1.96
CA CYS A 25 -10.61 25.02 2.93
C CYS A 25 -11.15 25.30 4.34
N SER A 26 -11.48 24.25 5.08
CA SER A 26 -11.66 24.35 6.53
C SER A 26 -10.40 24.96 7.15
N LYS A 27 -10.57 25.93 8.06
CA LYS A 27 -9.45 26.64 8.71
C LYS A 27 -8.54 25.73 9.54
N ASN A 28 -8.92 24.47 9.76
CA ASN A 28 -8.25 23.55 10.69
C ASN A 28 -7.57 22.35 10.00
N LEU A 29 -7.22 22.44 8.70
CA LEU A 29 -6.54 21.34 8.02
C LEU A 29 -5.01 21.37 8.23
N PRO A 30 -4.35 20.20 8.30
CA PRO A 30 -2.89 20.13 8.32
C PRO A 30 -2.23 20.84 7.13
N PRO A 31 -0.98 21.31 7.28
CA PRO A 31 -0.23 21.91 6.19
C PRO A 31 -0.01 20.90 5.05
N GLY A 32 0.24 21.40 3.84
CA GLY A 32 0.54 20.54 2.67
C GLY A 32 -0.33 20.82 1.45
N SER A 33 0.17 20.44 0.29
CA SER A 33 -0.58 20.48 -0.98
C SER A 33 -1.26 19.13 -1.24
N LEU A 34 -2.45 19.16 -1.83
CA LEU A 34 -3.12 17.95 -2.35
C LEU A 34 -2.53 17.52 -3.71
N GLY A 35 -1.76 18.36 -4.39
CA GLY A 35 -1.17 18.07 -5.70
C GLY A 35 -2.10 18.37 -6.86
N PHE A 36 -1.91 17.65 -7.97
CA PHE A 36 -2.71 17.84 -9.19
C PHE A 36 -4.18 17.41 -8.99
N PRO A 37 -5.12 17.99 -9.75
CA PRO A 37 -6.50 17.52 -9.78
C PRO A 37 -6.57 16.01 -10.08
N LEU A 38 -7.50 15.30 -9.44
CA LEU A 38 -7.80 13.86 -9.60
C LEU A 38 -6.68 12.89 -9.18
N ILE A 39 -5.44 13.13 -9.55
CA ILE A 39 -4.31 12.21 -9.29
C ILE A 39 -3.46 12.60 -8.09
N GLY A 40 -3.61 13.83 -7.58
CA GLY A 40 -2.85 14.32 -6.44
C GLY A 40 -1.33 14.29 -6.67
N GLN A 41 -0.60 13.63 -5.77
CA GLN A 41 0.85 13.42 -5.84
C GLN A 41 1.23 11.99 -6.26
N SER A 42 0.27 11.20 -6.74
CA SER A 42 0.45 9.76 -6.98
C SER A 42 1.58 9.44 -7.93
N LEU A 43 1.76 10.19 -9.02
CA LEU A 43 2.82 9.90 -10.01
C LEU A 43 4.21 10.08 -9.41
N GLY A 44 4.41 11.13 -8.60
CA GLY A 44 5.67 11.35 -7.89
C GLY A 44 5.96 10.23 -6.90
N PHE A 45 4.95 9.81 -6.14
CA PHE A 45 5.09 8.69 -5.20
C PHE A 45 5.33 7.34 -5.91
N LEU A 46 4.62 7.05 -6.99
CA LEU A 46 4.81 5.86 -7.82
C LEU A 46 6.21 5.81 -8.45
N HIS A 47 6.71 6.95 -8.94
CA HIS A 47 8.07 7.06 -9.44
C HIS A 47 9.10 6.80 -8.33
N ALA A 48 8.89 7.38 -7.14
CA ALA A 48 9.74 7.14 -5.97
C ALA A 48 9.74 5.65 -5.58
N MET A 49 8.59 4.98 -5.58
CA MET A 49 8.52 3.53 -5.35
C MET A 49 9.30 2.73 -6.40
N ARG A 50 9.14 3.05 -7.69
CA ARG A 50 9.86 2.34 -8.78
C ARG A 50 11.37 2.54 -8.75
N THR A 51 11.83 3.68 -8.22
CA THR A 51 13.25 4.02 -8.10
C THR A 51 13.84 3.70 -6.72
N ASN A 52 13.08 3.01 -5.87
CA ASN A 52 13.46 2.65 -4.50
C ASN A 52 13.80 3.87 -3.61
N LYS A 53 13.08 4.98 -3.81
CA LYS A 53 13.21 6.26 -3.08
C LYS A 53 11.92 6.67 -2.35
N ALA A 54 10.98 5.75 -2.17
CA ALA A 54 9.70 6.03 -1.52
C ALA A 54 9.87 6.58 -0.10
N GLU A 55 10.83 6.03 0.66
CA GLU A 55 11.13 6.52 2.00
C GLU A 55 11.66 7.95 1.98
N GLN A 56 12.64 8.25 1.10
CA GLN A 56 13.18 9.60 0.92
C GLN A 56 12.06 10.61 0.57
N TRP A 57 11.15 10.21 -0.32
CA TRP A 57 9.99 11.04 -0.70
C TRP A 57 9.10 11.39 0.51
N LEU A 58 8.86 10.43 1.41
CA LEU A 58 8.09 10.63 2.64
C LEU A 58 8.85 11.46 3.68
N GLN A 59 10.16 11.24 3.83
CA GLN A 59 11.02 12.00 4.74
C GLN A 59 11.14 13.46 4.33
N GLU A 60 11.35 13.74 3.04
CA GLU A 60 11.38 15.10 2.49
C GLU A 60 10.06 15.84 2.75
N ARG A 61 8.95 15.12 2.64
CA ARG A 61 7.63 15.65 2.97
C ARG A 61 7.52 16.01 4.45
N SER A 62 7.96 15.13 5.35
CA SER A 62 7.99 15.41 6.79
C SER A 62 8.89 16.60 7.11
N ARG A 63 10.03 16.76 6.41
CA ARG A 63 10.93 17.90 6.56
C ARG A 63 10.29 19.21 6.11
N LYS A 64 9.50 19.16 5.02
CA LYS A 64 8.88 20.35 4.42
C LYS A 64 7.63 20.83 5.15
N TYR A 65 6.76 19.92 5.56
CA TYR A 65 5.44 20.28 6.12
C TYR A 65 5.29 19.93 7.61
N GLY A 66 6.29 19.28 8.21
CA GLY A 66 6.22 18.77 9.57
C GLY A 66 5.64 17.35 9.65
N PRO A 67 5.50 16.81 10.88
CA PRO A 67 5.12 15.42 11.14
C PRO A 67 3.68 15.08 10.78
N VAL A 68 2.81 16.08 10.56
CA VAL A 68 1.40 15.89 10.18
C VAL A 68 1.10 16.80 8.99
N SER A 69 0.71 16.23 7.86
CA SER A 69 0.49 17.01 6.63
C SER A 69 -0.54 16.37 5.69
N LYS A 70 -1.28 17.19 4.93
CA LYS A 70 -2.29 16.71 3.97
C LYS A 70 -1.72 16.46 2.57
N LEU A 71 -2.12 15.35 1.94
CA LEU A 71 -1.79 15.00 0.55
C LEU A 71 -2.97 14.32 -0.13
N SER A 72 -2.85 14.04 -1.43
CA SER A 72 -3.75 13.13 -2.12
C SER A 72 -2.93 12.07 -2.86
N LEU A 73 -3.29 10.80 -2.65
CA LEU A 73 -2.71 9.64 -3.32
C LEU A 73 -3.84 8.78 -3.89
N LEU A 74 -3.66 8.29 -5.11
CA LEU A 74 -4.63 7.50 -5.87
C LEU A 74 -6.03 8.14 -5.90
N GLY A 75 -6.07 9.48 -6.01
CA GLY A 75 -7.29 10.29 -6.01
C GLY A 75 -8.01 10.40 -4.67
N SER A 76 -7.42 9.89 -3.59
CA SER A 76 -7.97 9.96 -2.24
C SER A 76 -7.18 11.00 -1.41
N PRO A 77 -7.82 12.08 -0.94
CA PRO A 77 -7.23 12.96 0.06
C PRO A 77 -6.92 12.19 1.35
N ALA A 78 -5.74 12.43 1.92
CA ALA A 78 -5.25 11.74 3.11
C ALA A 78 -4.43 12.70 3.98
N VAL A 79 -4.24 12.29 5.24
CA VAL A 79 -3.29 12.92 6.16
C VAL A 79 -2.10 11.99 6.32
N PHE A 80 -0.93 12.44 5.90
CA PHE A 80 0.33 11.78 6.21
C PHE A 80 0.77 12.18 7.60
N ILE A 81 1.12 11.17 8.40
CA ILE A 81 1.60 11.32 9.76
C ILE A 81 2.90 10.56 9.93
N HIS A 82 3.83 11.14 10.67
CA HIS A 82 5.18 10.62 10.85
C HIS A 82 5.66 10.85 12.28
N GLY A 83 6.32 9.83 12.85
CA GLY A 83 6.95 9.89 14.17
C GLY A 83 6.30 8.97 15.21
N HIS A 84 7.03 8.73 16.30
CA HIS A 84 6.66 7.78 17.33
C HIS A 84 5.27 8.04 17.94
N SER A 85 4.99 9.28 18.35
CA SER A 85 3.71 9.64 18.97
C SER A 85 2.53 9.45 18.03
N ALA A 86 2.71 9.76 16.74
CA ALA A 86 1.68 9.55 15.72
C ALA A 86 1.42 8.06 15.48
N ASN A 87 2.48 7.26 15.37
CA ASN A 87 2.35 5.81 15.22
C ASN A 87 1.64 5.19 16.42
N LYS A 88 2.01 5.59 17.65
CA LYS A 88 1.34 5.14 18.87
C LYS A 88 -0.16 5.48 18.81
N PHE A 89 -0.51 6.72 18.47
CA PHE A 89 -1.90 7.14 18.33
C PHE A 89 -2.66 6.23 17.36
N ILE A 90 -2.13 5.97 16.15
CA ILE A 90 -2.80 5.11 15.16
C ILE A 90 -2.99 3.68 15.66
N PHE A 91 -1.99 3.10 16.31
CA PHE A 91 -2.06 1.71 16.78
C PHE A 91 -2.86 1.52 18.07
N THR A 92 -3.17 2.60 18.80
CA THR A 92 -3.98 2.55 20.04
C THR A 92 -5.33 3.25 19.93
N CYS A 93 -5.63 3.89 18.80
CA CYS A 93 -6.90 4.57 18.59
C CYS A 93 -8.07 3.57 18.60
N ASP A 94 -9.22 4.02 19.09
CA ASP A 94 -10.45 3.24 18.98
C ASP A 94 -10.79 3.03 17.49
N ALA A 95 -11.12 1.79 17.12
CA ALA A 95 -11.45 1.43 15.74
C ALA A 95 -12.70 2.16 15.21
N ASN A 96 -13.58 2.65 16.09
CA ASN A 96 -14.73 3.48 15.75
C ASN A 96 -14.32 4.92 15.38
N VAL A 97 -13.15 5.37 15.85
CA VAL A 97 -12.59 6.70 15.52
C VAL A 97 -11.71 6.62 14.28
N LEU A 98 -10.85 5.60 14.20
CA LEU A 98 -9.96 5.38 13.06
C LEU A 98 -9.91 3.89 12.69
N GLY A 99 -10.60 3.56 11.61
CA GLY A 99 -10.58 2.23 11.00
C GLY A 99 -9.58 2.12 9.86
N ASN A 100 -9.18 0.90 9.53
CA ASN A 100 -8.42 0.64 8.30
C ASN A 100 -9.31 0.92 7.08
N GLN A 101 -8.78 1.62 6.09
CA GLN A 101 -9.49 1.92 4.84
C GLN A 101 -8.50 1.83 3.68
N GLN A 102 -8.77 0.95 2.72
CA GLN A 102 -7.92 0.81 1.56
C GLN A 102 -8.37 1.74 0.41
N PRO A 103 -7.42 2.22 -0.42
CA PRO A 103 -7.77 2.94 -1.63
C PRO A 103 -8.73 2.13 -2.52
N ALA A 104 -9.63 2.81 -3.22
CA ALA A 104 -10.62 2.16 -4.08
C ALA A 104 -10.03 1.13 -5.08
N PRO A 105 -8.86 1.35 -5.71
CA PRO A 105 -8.26 0.33 -6.58
C PRO A 105 -7.93 -0.97 -5.85
N PHE A 106 -7.49 -0.91 -4.60
CA PHE A 106 -7.17 -2.10 -3.80
C PHE A 106 -8.44 -2.91 -3.49
N ARG A 107 -9.50 -2.23 -3.05
CA ARG A 107 -10.80 -2.87 -2.76
C ARG A 107 -11.41 -3.56 -3.98
N LYS A 108 -11.23 -2.99 -5.18
CA LYS A 108 -11.69 -3.62 -6.44
C LYS A 108 -10.94 -4.92 -6.77
N ILE A 109 -9.66 -5.02 -6.41
CA ILE A 109 -8.84 -6.21 -6.69
C ILE A 109 -9.06 -7.28 -5.62
N CYS A 110 -9.02 -6.90 -4.35
CA CYS A 110 -9.08 -7.85 -3.23
C CYS A 110 -10.52 -8.19 -2.81
N GLY A 111 -11.52 -7.44 -3.28
CA GLY A 111 -12.92 -7.57 -2.88
C GLY A 111 -13.24 -6.84 -1.58
N GLU A 112 -14.52 -6.56 -1.33
CA GLU A 112 -14.97 -5.78 -0.16
C GLU A 112 -14.92 -6.59 1.16
N ARG A 113 -14.88 -7.93 1.07
CA ARG A 113 -14.80 -8.84 2.21
C ARG A 113 -13.39 -9.37 2.44
N ASN A 114 -12.36 -8.58 2.13
CA ASN A 114 -10.98 -8.97 2.35
C ASN A 114 -10.53 -8.64 3.79
N PHE A 115 -9.50 -9.34 4.27
CA PHE A 115 -8.97 -9.19 5.63
C PHE A 115 -8.67 -7.74 6.04
N MET A 116 -8.21 -6.90 5.11
CA MET A 116 -7.86 -5.51 5.39
C MET A 116 -9.08 -4.58 5.47
N GLU A 117 -10.25 -4.98 4.96
CA GLU A 117 -11.48 -4.17 4.99
C GLU A 117 -12.45 -4.59 6.11
N LEU A 118 -12.34 -5.83 6.60
CA LEU A 118 -13.18 -6.29 7.70
C LEU A 118 -12.92 -5.47 8.96
N THR A 119 -13.97 -5.25 9.75
CA THR A 119 -13.92 -4.55 11.04
C THR A 119 -14.65 -5.36 12.11
N GLY A 120 -14.51 -4.96 13.38
CA GLY A 120 -15.23 -5.56 14.50
C GLY A 120 -15.05 -7.07 14.61
N ASP A 121 -16.16 -7.78 14.81
CA ASP A 121 -16.15 -9.23 15.08
C ASP A 121 -15.82 -10.08 13.84
N ASP A 122 -16.17 -9.62 12.63
CA ASP A 122 -15.76 -10.29 11.40
C ASP A 122 -14.24 -10.26 11.22
N HIS A 123 -13.61 -9.10 11.48
CA HIS A 123 -12.16 -9.01 11.49
C HIS A 123 -11.54 -9.92 12.56
N LYS A 124 -12.07 -9.93 13.79
CA LYS A 124 -11.57 -10.81 14.87
C LYS A 124 -11.64 -12.28 14.48
N ARG A 125 -12.74 -12.71 13.85
CA ARG A 125 -12.94 -14.09 13.40
C ARG A 125 -11.90 -14.50 12.35
N VAL A 126 -11.74 -13.69 11.29
CA VAL A 126 -10.76 -13.99 10.23
C VAL A 126 -9.32 -13.90 10.76
N ARG A 127 -9.02 -12.90 11.58
CA ARG A 127 -7.71 -12.79 12.26
C ARG A 127 -7.41 -14.01 13.10
N GLY A 128 -8.39 -14.53 13.84
CA GLY A 128 -8.25 -15.74 14.64
C GLY A 128 -7.84 -16.96 13.81
N ALA A 129 -8.48 -17.15 12.65
CA ALA A 129 -8.12 -18.21 11.71
C ALA A 129 -6.69 -18.03 11.17
N ILE A 130 -6.30 -16.83 10.74
CA ILE A 130 -4.94 -16.57 10.23
C ILE A 130 -3.89 -16.81 11.32
N VAL A 131 -4.11 -16.29 12.53
CA VAL A 131 -3.18 -16.47 13.65
C VAL A 131 -3.05 -17.94 14.03
N SER A 132 -4.11 -18.75 13.88
CA SER A 132 -4.03 -20.19 14.12
C SER A 132 -3.02 -20.92 13.23
N PHE A 133 -2.89 -20.49 11.96
CA PHE A 133 -1.90 -21.00 11.01
C PHE A 133 -0.47 -20.57 11.37
N LEU A 134 -0.31 -19.43 12.05
CA LEU A 134 0.99 -18.89 12.45
C LEU A 134 1.44 -19.30 13.86
N LYS A 135 0.74 -20.25 14.49
CA LYS A 135 1.11 -20.74 15.82
C LYS A 135 2.46 -21.48 15.79
N PRO A 136 3.27 -21.40 16.85
CA PRO A 136 4.57 -22.08 16.90
C PRO A 136 4.50 -23.58 16.59
N GLU A 137 3.44 -24.26 17.01
CA GLU A 137 3.23 -25.69 16.77
C GLU A 137 3.06 -25.98 15.28
N MET A 138 2.31 -25.13 14.57
CA MET A 138 2.10 -25.25 13.13
C MET A 138 3.37 -24.88 12.36
N LEU A 139 4.04 -23.79 12.75
CA LEU A 139 5.29 -23.35 12.12
C LEU A 139 6.36 -24.44 12.15
N LYS A 140 6.50 -25.17 13.27
CA LYS A 140 7.44 -26.30 13.38
C LYS A 140 7.14 -27.41 12.36
N GLN A 141 5.87 -27.67 12.09
CA GLN A 141 5.46 -28.68 11.08
C GLN A 141 5.78 -28.21 9.66
N TYR A 142 5.73 -26.90 9.40
CA TYR A 142 6.02 -26.34 8.08
C TYR A 142 7.51 -26.35 7.73
N VAL A 143 8.41 -26.32 8.71
CA VAL A 143 9.87 -26.24 8.46
C VAL A 143 10.34 -27.36 7.54
N GLY A 144 9.90 -28.60 7.76
CA GLY A 144 10.32 -29.73 6.93
C GLY A 144 9.89 -29.58 5.47
N LYS A 145 8.64 -29.16 5.25
CA LYS A 145 8.12 -28.93 3.89
C LYS A 145 8.78 -27.74 3.22
N MET A 146 9.00 -26.64 3.94
CA MET A 146 9.74 -25.48 3.43
C MET A 146 11.17 -25.85 3.04
N ASP A 147 11.88 -26.64 3.85
CA ASP A 147 13.26 -27.07 3.56
C ASP A 147 13.34 -27.94 2.29
N GLU A 148 12.41 -28.89 2.14
CA GLU A 148 12.26 -29.70 0.93
C GLU A 148 12.06 -28.81 -0.32
N GLU A 149 11.06 -27.93 -0.30
CA GLU A 149 10.77 -27.02 -1.41
C GLU A 149 11.95 -26.12 -1.75
N VAL A 150 12.66 -25.58 -0.75
CA VAL A 150 13.84 -24.74 -0.97
C VAL A 150 14.97 -25.55 -1.61
N ARG A 151 15.22 -26.78 -1.15
CA ARG A 151 16.30 -27.62 -1.67
C ARG A 151 16.05 -27.98 -3.14
N ASP A 152 14.85 -28.44 -3.44
CA ASP A 152 14.45 -28.80 -4.81
C ASP A 152 14.52 -27.57 -5.73
N TYR A 153 14.11 -26.41 -5.23
CA TYR A 153 14.19 -25.15 -5.95
C TYR A 153 15.63 -24.71 -6.26
N LEU A 154 16.53 -24.84 -5.29
CA LEU A 154 17.95 -24.51 -5.48
C LEU A 154 18.61 -25.47 -6.48
N GLU A 155 18.34 -26.77 -6.39
CA GLU A 155 18.86 -27.74 -7.35
C GLU A 155 18.36 -27.46 -8.77
N MET A 156 17.06 -27.18 -8.91
CA MET A 156 16.44 -26.99 -10.23
C MET A 156 16.84 -25.67 -10.91
N TYR A 157 16.99 -24.57 -10.14
CA TYR A 157 17.13 -23.23 -10.71
C TYR A 157 18.47 -22.54 -10.43
N TRP A 158 19.26 -23.00 -9.45
CA TRP A 158 20.50 -22.34 -9.03
C TRP A 158 21.74 -23.20 -9.27
N HIS A 159 21.64 -24.50 -9.02
CA HIS A 159 22.78 -25.40 -9.17
C HIS A 159 23.29 -25.42 -10.63
N GLY A 160 24.60 -25.31 -10.81
CA GLY A 160 25.25 -25.22 -12.12
C GLY A 160 25.08 -23.89 -12.87
N ALA A 161 24.28 -22.94 -12.37
CA ALA A 161 24.07 -21.66 -13.03
C ALA A 161 25.24 -20.69 -12.76
N GLN A 162 25.86 -20.17 -13.83
CA GLN A 162 26.88 -19.11 -13.70
C GLN A 162 26.30 -17.76 -13.26
N LYS A 163 25.02 -17.52 -13.53
CA LYS A 163 24.31 -16.29 -13.18
C LYS A 163 22.84 -16.59 -12.94
N VAL A 164 22.30 -16.04 -11.85
CA VAL A 164 20.89 -16.20 -11.48
C VAL A 164 20.19 -14.84 -11.33
N MET A 165 18.93 -14.79 -11.74
CA MET A 165 18.07 -13.62 -11.53
C MET A 165 17.29 -13.81 -10.22
N VAL A 166 17.91 -13.41 -9.10
CA VAL A 166 17.40 -13.70 -7.75
C VAL A 166 15.97 -13.22 -7.52
N MET A 167 15.62 -12.00 -7.93
CA MET A 167 14.31 -11.41 -7.63
C MET A 167 13.13 -12.19 -8.23
N PRO A 168 13.11 -12.53 -9.54
CA PRO A 168 12.10 -13.42 -10.10
C PRO A 168 12.06 -14.78 -9.42
N LEU A 169 13.23 -15.38 -9.16
CA LEU A 169 13.31 -16.72 -8.59
C LEU A 169 12.75 -16.75 -7.15
N MET A 170 13.12 -15.78 -6.32
CA MET A 170 12.59 -15.68 -4.96
C MET A 170 11.07 -15.47 -4.93
N LYS A 171 10.49 -14.77 -5.91
CA LYS A 171 9.02 -14.66 -6.04
C LYS A 171 8.38 -16.01 -6.32
N THR A 172 8.96 -16.81 -7.22
CA THR A 172 8.47 -18.16 -7.50
C THR A 172 8.59 -19.05 -6.27
N LEU A 173 9.75 -19.06 -5.62
CA LEU A 173 9.96 -19.88 -4.41
C LEU A 173 8.96 -19.54 -3.30
N THR A 174 8.79 -18.25 -2.98
CA THR A 174 7.83 -17.83 -1.94
C THR A 174 6.39 -18.14 -2.33
N PHE A 175 6.02 -18.04 -3.61
CA PHE A 175 4.70 -18.44 -4.10
C PHE A 175 4.47 -19.95 -3.96
N ASN A 176 5.44 -20.78 -4.32
CA ASN A 176 5.36 -22.23 -4.22
C ASN A 176 5.23 -22.67 -2.75
N ILE A 177 6.09 -22.14 -1.86
CA ILE A 177 5.99 -22.42 -0.43
C ILE A 177 4.61 -22.04 0.11
N MET A 178 4.11 -20.84 -0.21
CA MET A 178 2.78 -20.41 0.23
C MET A 178 1.67 -21.32 -0.31
N SER A 179 1.76 -21.75 -1.57
CA SER A 179 0.76 -22.62 -2.21
C SER A 179 0.74 -24.00 -1.57
N SER A 180 1.93 -24.56 -1.32
CA SER A 180 2.08 -25.85 -0.66
C SER A 180 1.54 -25.84 0.76
N LEU A 181 1.87 -24.80 1.54
CA LEU A 181 1.47 -24.76 2.95
C LEU A 181 -0.01 -24.38 3.15
N LEU A 182 -0.57 -23.51 2.30
CA LEU A 182 -1.96 -23.07 2.43
C LEU A 182 -2.96 -24.00 1.73
N PHE A 183 -2.59 -24.56 0.58
CA PHE A 183 -3.50 -25.31 -0.28
C PHE A 183 -3.11 -26.78 -0.47
N GLY A 184 -1.91 -27.18 -0.05
CA GLY A 184 -1.44 -28.56 -0.18
C GLY A 184 -1.12 -28.96 -1.63
N ILE A 185 -0.80 -27.99 -2.50
CA ILE A 185 -0.47 -28.18 -3.92
C ILE A 185 0.99 -27.86 -4.23
#